data_AF-A0A3M1XB09-F1
#
_entry.id   AF-A0A3M1XB09-F1
#
_cell.length_a   1.000
_cell.length_b   1.000
_cell.length_c   1.000
_cell.angle_alpha   90.00
_cell.angle_beta   90.00
_cell.angle_gamma   90.00
#
_symmetry.space_group_name_H-M   'P 1'
#
loop_
_entity.id
_entity.type
_entity.pdbx_description
1 polymer ?
#
loop_
_entity_poly.entity_id
_entity_poly.type
_entity_poly.pdbx_seq_one_letter_code
_entity_poly.pdbx_strand_id
1 'polypeptide(L)' 'MRRIEEEWKTGQVLLLDMANPGTRQFAAQVGFEFTPTFILYDPQGNEVRRWRRPPELSELP' A
#
# COMPACT_ATOMS: atom_id res chain seq x y z
N MET A 1 -3.55 -14.81 3.63
CA MET A 1 -2.62 -14.17 2.68
C MET A 1 -2.85 -14.62 1.24
N ARG A 2 -2.88 -15.93 0.91
CA ARG A 2 -3.06 -16.42 -0.48
C ARG A 2 -4.29 -15.93 -1.27
N ARG A 3 -5.41 -15.62 -0.61
CA ARG A 3 -6.68 -15.30 -1.31
C ARG A 3 -6.74 -13.89 -1.92
N ILE A 4 -6.00 -12.93 -1.36
CA ILE A 4 -5.98 -11.53 -1.86
C ILE A 4 -5.16 -11.42 -3.15
N GLU A 5 -4.08 -12.18 -3.27
CA GLU A 5 -3.26 -12.25 -4.49
C GLU A 5 -4.03 -12.88 -5.67
N GLU A 6 -5.00 -13.76 -5.39
CA GLU A 6 -5.72 -14.52 -6.44
C GLU A 6 -6.85 -13.71 -7.11
N GLU A 7 -7.42 -12.69 -6.44
CA GLU A 7 -8.54 -11.90 -6.97
C GLU A 7 -8.11 -10.53 -7.54
N TRP A 8 -6.90 -10.04 -7.25
CA TRP A 8 -6.37 -8.76 -7.75
C TRP A 8 -5.42 -8.98 -8.95
N LYS A 9 -5.98 -9.29 -10.13
CA LYS A 9 -5.18 -9.68 -11.32
C LYS A 9 -4.48 -8.53 -12.04
N THR A 10 -4.78 -7.28 -11.72
CA THR A 10 -4.30 -6.07 -12.43
C THR A 10 -3.55 -5.09 -11.52
N GLY A 11 -3.67 -5.22 -10.20
CA GLY A 11 -2.99 -4.37 -9.23
C GLY A 11 -1.64 -4.96 -8.81
N GLN A 12 -0.68 -4.10 -8.47
CA GLN A 12 0.58 -4.50 -7.87
C GLN A 12 0.56 -4.18 -6.37
N VAL A 13 0.91 -5.16 -5.54
CA VAL A 13 1.13 -4.94 -4.11
C VAL A 13 2.61 -4.74 -3.87
N LEU A 14 2.97 -3.57 -3.33
CA LEU A 14 4.34 -3.26 -2.91
C LEU A 14 4.39 -3.24 -1.38
N LEU A 15 5.15 -4.17 -0.80
CA LEU A 15 5.43 -4.17 0.64
C LEU A 15 6.72 -3.39 0.90
N LEU A 16 6.63 -2.35 1.72
CA LEU A 16 7.77 -1.56 2.14
C LEU A 16 8.29 -2.08 3.48
N ASP A 17 9.47 -2.70 3.48
CA ASP A 17 10.21 -3.03 4.70
C ASP A 17 10.83 -1.78 5.33
N MET A 18 10.22 -1.31 6.42
CA MET A 18 10.66 -0.11 7.13
C MET A 18 11.98 -0.30 7.90
N ALA A 19 12.49 -1.53 8.04
CA ALA A 19 13.82 -1.79 8.58
C ALA A 19 14.94 -1.39 7.61
N ASN A 20 14.67 -1.44 6.30
CA ASN A 20 15.62 -1.01 5.28
C ASN A 20 15.66 0.53 5.17
N PRO A 21 16.84 1.18 5.29
CA PRO A 21 16.96 2.64 5.22
C PRO A 21 16.44 3.27 3.92
N GLY A 22 16.70 2.63 2.76
CA GLY A 22 16.27 3.16 1.46
C GLY A 22 14.75 3.12 1.31
N THR A 23 14.15 2.01 1.75
CA THR A 23 12.69 1.86 1.77
C THR A 23 12.02 2.83 2.75
N ARG A 24 12.63 3.09 3.91
CA ARG A 24 12.15 4.08 4.88
C ARG A 24 12.19 5.51 4.30
N GLN A 25 13.23 5.86 3.57
CA GLN A 25 13.32 7.16 2.89
C GLN A 25 12.22 7.31 1.84
N PHE A 26 12.01 6.29 1.01
CA PHE A 26 10.91 6.28 0.05
C PHE A 26 9.55 6.39 0.74
N ALA A 27 9.32 5.62 1.80
CA ALA A 27 8.10 5.66 2.59
C ALA A 27 7.81 7.07 3.14
N ALA A 28 8.83 7.79 3.63
CA ALA A 28 8.67 9.17 4.06
C ALA A 28 8.27 10.13 2.92
N GLN A 29 8.80 9.93 1.71
CA GLN A 29 8.44 10.74 0.53
C GLN A 29 6.98 10.57 0.11
N VAL A 30 6.45 9.35 0.23
CA VAL A 30 5.03 9.06 -0.06
C VAL A 30 4.11 9.27 1.15
N GLY A 31 4.65 9.80 2.25
CA GLY A 31 3.88 10.23 3.42
C GLY A 31 3.53 9.12 4.40
N PHE A 32 4.28 8.03 4.47
CA PHE A 32 4.14 7.05 5.56
C PHE A 32 4.67 7.67 6.86
N GLU A 33 3.76 7.95 7.80
CA GLU A 33 4.10 8.49 9.11
C GLU A 33 4.19 7.39 10.20
N PHE A 34 3.40 6.31 10.06
CA PHE A 34 3.28 5.25 11.05
C PHE A 34 3.19 3.87 10.39
N THR A 35 3.51 2.82 11.13
CA THR A 35 3.28 1.43 10.70
C THR A 35 2.12 0.81 11.48
N PRO A 36 1.23 0.04 10.84
CA PRO A 36 1.10 -0.14 9.39
C PRO A 36 0.41 1.04 8.69
N THR A 37 0.79 1.33 7.45
CA THR A 37 0.08 2.25 6.55
C THR A 37 -0.18 1.54 5.23
N PHE A 38 -1.38 1.71 4.69
CA PHE A 38 -1.80 1.19 3.39
C PHE A 38 -2.19 2.36 2.51
N ILE A 39 -1.69 2.41 1.28
CA ILE A 39 -2.02 3.46 0.31
C ILE A 39 -2.38 2.78 -1.02
N LEU A 40 -3.50 3.19 -1.60
CA LEU A 40 -3.93 2.80 -2.93
C LEU A 40 -3.61 3.92 -3.91
N TYR A 41 -2.96 3.57 -5.00
CA TYR A 41 -2.67 4.47 -6.11
C TYR A 41 -3.46 4.07 -7.36
N ASP A 42 -3.81 5.06 -8.18
CA ASP A 42 -4.35 4.82 -9.53
C ASP A 42 -3.21 4.48 -10.53
N PRO A 43 -3.52 4.07 -11.77
CA PRO A 43 -2.50 3.78 -12.78
C PRO A 43 -1.63 4.98 -13.18
N GLN A 44 -2.03 6.21 -12.86
CA GLN A 44 -1.26 7.44 -13.10
C GLN A 44 -0.35 7.80 -11.92
N GLY A 45 -0.42 7.05 -10.81
CA GLY A 45 0.37 7.28 -9.61
C GLY A 45 -0.25 8.26 -8.62
N ASN A 46 -1.53 8.65 -8.78
CA ASN A 46 -2.21 9.51 -7.82
C ASN A 46 -2.73 8.68 -6.64
N GLU A 47 -2.60 9.20 -5.42
CA GLU A 47 -3.18 8.58 -4.22
C GLU A 47 -4.70 8.62 -4.29
N VAL A 48 -5.33 7.46 -4.32
CA VAL A 48 -6.80 7.29 -4.32
C VAL A 48 -7.32 7.23 -2.89
N ARG A 49 -6.63 6.49 -2.03
CA ARG A 49 -7.06 6.27 -0.64
C ARG A 49 -5.91 5.81 0.26
N ARG A 50 -6.06 6.07 1.56
CA ARG A 50 -5.09 5.72 2.60
C ARG A 50 -5.80 5.17 3.84
N TRP A 51 -5.21 4.15 4.44
CA TRP A 51 -5.68 3.53 5.67
C TRP A 51 -4.56 3.36 6.70
N ARG A 52 -4.91 3.49 7.98
CA ARG A 52 -4.03 3.20 9.14
C ARG A 52 -4.24 1.80 9.74
N ARG A 53 -5.17 1.05 9.13
CA ARG A 53 -5.48 -0.35 9.41
C ARG A 53 -5.64 -1.04 8.06
N PRO A 54 -5.49 -2.37 7.97
CA PRO A 54 -5.76 -3.07 6.73
C PRO A 54 -7.18 -2.73 6.22
N PRO A 55 -7.34 -2.36 4.93
CA PRO A 55 -8.66 -2.10 4.38
C PRO A 55 -9.52 -3.36 4.36
N GLU A 56 -10.83 -3.21 4.48
CA GLU A 56 -11.74 -4.30 4.18
C GLU A 56 -11.79 -4.55 2.68
N LEU A 57 -12.06 -5.79 2.25
CA LEU A 57 -12.10 -6.14 0.83
C LEU A 57 -13.14 -5.33 0.05
N SER A 58 -14.26 -4.96 0.70
CA SER A 58 -15.29 -4.11 0.11
C SER A 58 -14.86 -2.67 -0.15
N GLU A 59 -13.73 -2.23 0.40
CA GLU A 59 -13.17 -0.89 0.19
C GLU A 59 -12.18 -0.82 -0.97
N LEU A 60 -11.80 -1.97 -1.52
CA LEU A 60 -10.91 -2.06 -2.67
C LEU A 60 -11.75 -2.05 -3.97
N PRO A 61 -11.29 -1.33 -5.01
CA PRO A 61 -11.95 -1.34 -6.31
C PRO A 61 -11.81 -2.68 -7.04
#